data_AF-A0AA87ZS12-F1
#
_entry.id   AF-A0AA87ZS12-F1
#
_cell.length_a   1.000
_cell.length_b   1.000
_cell.length_c   1.000
_cell.angle_alpha   90.00
_cell.angle_beta   90.00
_cell.angle_gamma   90.00
#
_symmetry.space_group_name_H-M   'P 1'
#
loop_
_entity.id
_entity.type
_entity.pdbx_description
1 polymer ?
#
loop_
_entity_poly.entity_id
_entity_poly.type
_entity_poly.pdbx_seq_one_letter_code
_entity_poly.pdbx_strand_id
1 'polypeptide(L)'
;MENNNNNNDFSLDSNDSSTLLRRRDILLSATTAAAAAAAAAAVSPIRSSFAATAAEAAAEFPIKLEGTVSRVVSRPRRSRSKREKEEEEEVLVIDGIQFDRNFPVKFDVYVNDDCSDGGSGPTAAEFAGSLVNVPHGRRGTIKTCLRLAITDLLESVGADDDDSVLVTLVPKSGVGLVSVGNIGIELLS
;
A
#
# COMPACT_ATOMS: atom_id res chain seq x y z
N MET A 1 -48.96 -30.94 -20.98
CA MET A 1 -49.17 -29.68 -21.73
C MET A 1 -48.98 -28.58 -20.70
N GLU A 2 -48.01 -27.69 -20.75
CA GLU A 2 -47.47 -26.97 -21.90
C GLU A 2 -45.93 -26.87 -21.89
N ASN A 3 -45.38 -26.97 -23.09
CA ASN A 3 -44.03 -26.60 -23.50
C ASN A 3 -43.92 -25.08 -23.49
N ASN A 4 -42.79 -24.52 -23.05
CA ASN A 4 -42.38 -23.20 -23.53
C ASN A 4 -40.86 -23.13 -23.73
N ASN A 5 -40.49 -23.22 -25.01
CA ASN A 5 -39.16 -23.01 -25.56
C ASN A 5 -38.81 -21.52 -25.47
N ASN A 6 -37.70 -21.18 -24.81
CA ASN A 6 -37.00 -19.93 -25.08
C ASN A 6 -35.59 -20.24 -25.57
N ASN A 7 -35.47 -20.20 -26.90
CA ASN A 7 -34.22 -20.18 -27.63
C ASN A 7 -33.59 -18.79 -27.44
N ASN A 8 -32.42 -18.73 -26.79
CA ASN A 8 -31.52 -17.58 -26.92
C ASN A 8 -30.29 -18.03 -27.70
N ASP A 9 -30.38 -17.77 -28.99
CA ASP A 9 -29.32 -17.84 -30.00
C ASP A 9 -28.30 -16.72 -29.74
N PHE A 10 -27.12 -17.07 -29.24
CA PHE A 10 -26.02 -16.13 -29.01
C PHE A 10 -25.03 -16.25 -30.17
N SER A 11 -25.30 -15.48 -31.24
CA SER A 11 -24.39 -15.31 -32.37
C SER A 11 -23.14 -14.52 -31.95
N LEU A 12 -21.97 -15.11 -32.20
CA LEU A 12 -20.67 -14.44 -32.09
C LEU A 12 -20.37 -13.73 -33.42
N ASP A 13 -20.67 -12.43 -33.48
CA ASP A 13 -20.14 -11.59 -34.56
C ASP A 13 -18.71 -11.16 -34.20
N SER A 14 -17.74 -11.86 -34.79
CA SER A 14 -16.37 -11.38 -34.93
C SER A 14 -16.34 -10.41 -36.11
N ASN A 15 -16.07 -9.13 -35.87
CA ASN A 15 -15.61 -8.27 -36.95
C ASN A 15 -14.52 -7.28 -36.48
N ASP A 16 -13.39 -7.44 -37.16
CA ASP A 16 -12.12 -6.72 -37.11
C ASP A 16 -12.30 -5.24 -37.47
N SER A 17 -11.42 -4.37 -36.95
CA SER A 17 -10.93 -3.17 -37.68
C SER A 17 -9.84 -2.43 -36.90
N SER A 18 -8.61 -2.73 -37.30
CA SER A 18 -7.38 -1.96 -37.16
C SER A 18 -7.56 -0.42 -37.18
N THR A 19 -7.06 0.27 -36.14
CA THR A 19 -6.68 1.68 -36.27
C THR A 19 -5.16 1.81 -36.21
N LEU A 20 -4.60 1.80 -37.42
CA LEU A 20 -3.24 2.17 -37.75
C LEU A 20 -2.98 3.63 -37.34
N LEU A 21 -2.11 3.87 -36.36
CA LEU A 21 -1.41 5.15 -36.25
C LEU A 21 0.07 4.93 -36.56
N ARG A 22 0.38 5.33 -37.80
CA ARG A 22 1.68 5.36 -38.48
C ARG A 22 2.73 6.05 -37.61
N ARG A 23 3.85 5.36 -37.34
CA ARG A 23 5.19 5.58 -37.95
C ARG A 23 5.52 7.06 -38.26
N ARG A 24 6.47 7.56 -37.47
CA ARG A 24 7.74 8.22 -37.85
C ARG A 24 7.72 9.02 -39.16
N ASP A 25 7.92 10.34 -39.05
CA ASP A 25 8.89 11.15 -39.84
C ASP A 25 8.63 12.65 -39.64
N ILE A 26 9.44 13.34 -38.83
CA ILE A 26 9.72 14.78 -39.02
C ILE A 26 11.21 15.02 -38.72
N LEU A 27 12.00 15.02 -39.78
CA LEU A 27 13.35 15.60 -39.86
C LEU A 27 13.22 16.85 -40.75
N LEU A 28 13.78 18.00 -40.34
CA LEU A 28 14.56 18.95 -41.15
C LEU A 28 14.50 20.39 -40.59
N SER A 29 15.61 20.87 -40.03
CA SER A 29 16.34 22.01 -40.60
C SER A 29 17.66 22.23 -39.85
N ALA A 30 18.74 22.13 -40.60
CA ALA A 30 20.07 22.57 -40.20
C ALA A 30 20.19 24.07 -40.52
N THR A 31 20.72 24.86 -39.58
CA THR A 31 21.41 26.11 -39.90
C THR A 31 22.70 26.19 -39.10
N THR A 32 23.77 26.57 -39.80
CA THR A 32 25.16 26.58 -39.40
C THR A 32 25.58 27.98 -38.95
N ALA A 33 26.34 28.07 -37.86
CA ALA A 33 27.35 29.11 -37.68
C ALA A 33 28.37 28.66 -36.63
N ALA A 34 29.64 28.65 -37.02
CA ALA A 34 30.80 28.27 -36.24
C ALA A 34 31.37 29.46 -35.45
N ALA A 35 31.93 29.20 -34.26
CA ALA A 35 33.18 29.81 -33.77
C ALA A 35 33.67 29.10 -32.49
N ALA A 36 34.99 28.95 -32.41
CA ALA A 36 35.76 28.13 -31.46
C ALA A 36 35.86 28.70 -30.04
N ALA A 37 36.06 27.82 -29.03
CA ALA A 37 37.35 27.65 -28.34
C ALA A 37 37.22 26.89 -27.00
N ALA A 38 38.02 25.83 -26.88
CA ALA A 38 38.73 25.30 -25.70
C ALA A 38 38.04 25.24 -24.31
N ALA A 39 37.90 24.02 -23.76
CA ALA A 39 38.72 23.51 -22.63
C ALA A 39 38.06 22.36 -21.84
N ALA A 40 38.84 21.28 -21.66
CA ALA A 40 38.99 20.45 -20.45
C ALA A 40 37.79 19.69 -19.82
N ALA A 41 37.90 18.35 -19.91
CA ALA A 41 37.85 17.39 -18.81
C ALA A 41 36.65 17.36 -17.82
N ALA A 42 35.84 16.30 -17.91
CA ALA A 42 35.51 15.37 -16.81
C ALA A 42 34.33 14.46 -17.21
N VAL A 43 34.59 13.17 -17.45
CA VAL A 43 33.53 12.15 -17.47
C VAL A 43 33.24 11.81 -16.01
N SER A 44 32.12 12.31 -15.50
CA SER A 44 31.57 11.90 -14.21
C SER A 44 30.37 10.97 -14.45
N PRO A 45 30.27 9.82 -13.76
CA PRO A 45 29.12 8.95 -13.90
C PRO A 45 27.88 9.67 -13.34
N ILE A 46 26.80 9.68 -14.12
CA ILE A 46 25.47 10.14 -13.71
C ILE A 46 25.00 9.19 -12.60
N ARG A 47 25.33 9.52 -11.35
CA ARG A 47 24.61 9.02 -10.18
C ARG A 47 23.24 9.67 -10.24
N SER A 48 22.24 8.90 -10.64
CA SER A 48 20.83 9.23 -10.48
C SER A 48 20.55 9.44 -8.99
N SER A 49 20.71 10.68 -8.53
CA SER A 49 20.25 11.12 -7.24
C SER A 49 18.72 11.17 -7.26
N PHE A 50 18.09 10.04 -6.93
CA PHE A 50 16.78 10.10 -6.27
C PHE A 50 17.02 10.70 -4.87
N ALA A 51 17.24 12.02 -4.87
CA ALA A 51 17.19 12.83 -3.68
C ALA A 51 15.74 12.86 -3.24
N ALA A 52 15.42 11.92 -2.35
CA ALA A 52 14.56 12.10 -1.20
C ALA A 52 13.68 13.36 -1.24
N THR A 53 12.44 13.20 -1.68
CA THR A 53 11.31 13.86 -1.02
C THR A 53 10.94 13.03 0.23
N ALA A 54 11.90 12.91 1.14
CA ALA A 54 11.69 12.48 2.51
C ALA A 54 11.05 13.65 3.28
N ALA A 55 9.79 13.94 2.98
CA ALA A 55 9.00 14.95 3.68
C ALA A 55 7.52 14.79 3.37
N GLU A 56 6.99 13.57 3.41
CA GLU A 56 5.55 13.41 3.66
C GLU A 56 5.40 13.19 5.16
N ALA A 57 4.64 14.09 5.78
CA ALA A 57 4.70 14.42 7.18
C ALA A 57 4.86 13.19 8.09
N ALA A 58 5.88 13.23 8.95
CA ALA A 58 5.92 12.40 10.13
C ALA A 58 4.73 12.81 11.03
N ALA A 59 3.50 12.37 10.72
CA ALA A 59 2.32 12.65 11.52
C ALA A 59 2.65 12.28 12.97
N GLU A 60 2.69 13.30 13.82
CA GLU A 60 3.00 13.13 15.23
C GLU A 60 1.90 12.29 15.85
N PHE A 61 2.31 11.16 16.44
CA PHE A 61 1.40 10.38 17.23
C PHE A 61 0.97 11.16 18.48
N PRO A 62 -0.28 11.02 18.92
CA PRO A 62 -1.31 10.11 18.41
C PRO A 62 -2.11 10.66 17.20
N ILE A 63 -2.45 9.78 16.25
CA ILE A 63 -3.19 10.12 15.01
C ILE A 63 -4.66 9.70 15.17
N LYS A 64 -5.60 10.59 14.81
CA LYS A 64 -7.01 10.24 14.70
C LYS A 64 -7.33 9.71 13.31
N LEU A 65 -8.04 8.59 13.23
CA LEU A 65 -8.42 7.96 11.96
C LEU A 65 -9.70 8.60 11.39
N GLU A 66 -9.58 9.83 10.89
CA GLU A 66 -10.67 10.55 10.19
C GLU A 66 -10.82 10.13 8.71
N GLY A 67 -9.84 9.40 8.18
CA GLY A 67 -9.83 8.87 6.82
C GLY A 67 -8.73 7.82 6.66
N THR A 68 -8.42 7.47 5.41
CA THR A 68 -7.28 6.59 5.11
C THR A 68 -5.98 7.27 5.50
N VAL A 69 -5.18 6.59 6.32
CA VAL A 69 -3.86 7.08 6.76
C VAL A 69 -2.82 6.06 6.36
N SER A 70 -1.84 6.48 5.57
CA SER A 70 -0.68 5.66 5.21
C SER A 70 0.56 6.11 6.00
N ARG A 71 1.39 5.14 6.41
CA ARG A 71 2.58 5.36 7.24
C ARG A 71 3.70 4.46 6.78
N VAL A 72 4.85 5.04 6.47
CA VAL A 72 6.07 4.26 6.22
C VAL A 72 6.65 3.82 7.56
N VAL A 73 6.80 2.50 7.73
CA VAL A 73 7.36 1.88 8.94
C VAL A 73 8.64 1.15 8.57
N SER A 74 9.74 1.46 9.25
CA SER A 74 11.03 0.82 9.03
C SER A 74 11.03 -0.60 9.60
N ARG A 75 11.59 -1.56 8.85
CA ARG A 75 11.75 -2.94 9.32
C ARG A 75 13.02 -3.11 10.15
N PRO A 76 13.02 -3.97 11.18
CA PRO A 76 14.19 -4.22 12.00
C PRO A 76 15.27 -5.06 11.29
N ARG A 77 14.89 -6.00 10.41
CA ARG A 77 15.80 -6.85 9.61
C ARG A 77 15.22 -7.06 8.20
N ARG A 78 16.08 -7.29 7.20
CA ARG A 78 15.71 -7.49 5.78
C ARG A 78 16.09 -8.90 5.32
N SER A 79 15.39 -9.41 4.30
CA SER A 79 15.72 -10.63 3.56
C SER A 79 16.16 -11.80 4.46
N ARG A 80 15.34 -12.12 5.46
CA ARG A 80 15.66 -13.16 6.44
C ARG A 80 15.70 -14.53 5.77
N SER A 81 16.60 -15.40 6.22
CA SER A 81 16.64 -16.78 5.71
C SER A 81 15.38 -17.54 6.13
N LYS A 82 14.97 -18.57 5.38
CA LYS A 82 13.78 -19.38 5.72
C LYS A 82 13.80 -19.91 7.16
N ARG A 83 14.99 -20.30 7.64
CA ARG A 83 15.16 -20.76 9.03
C ARG A 83 14.91 -19.66 10.06
N GLU A 84 15.39 -18.44 9.82
CA GLU A 84 15.15 -17.30 10.71
C GLU A 84 13.66 -16.88 10.71
N LYS A 85 12.95 -17.05 9.60
CA LYS A 85 11.50 -16.80 9.51
C LYS A 85 10.68 -17.82 10.30
N GLU A 86 11.15 -19.07 10.36
CA GLU A 86 10.53 -20.12 11.19
C GLU A 86 10.85 -19.95 12.69
N GLU A 87 12.00 -19.36 13.02
CA GLU A 87 12.43 -19.10 14.41
C GLU A 87 11.89 -17.78 14.98
N GLU A 88 11.73 -16.74 14.16
CA GLU A 88 11.29 -15.41 14.58
C GLU A 88 10.18 -14.89 13.65
N GLU A 89 9.05 -14.47 14.21
CA GLU A 89 7.93 -13.88 13.45
C GLU A 89 8.04 -12.36 13.39
N GLU A 90 7.91 -11.76 12.20
CA GLU A 90 7.76 -10.32 12.04
C GLU A 90 6.31 -9.92 12.36
N VAL A 91 6.12 -9.13 13.41
CA VAL A 91 4.80 -8.70 13.86
C VAL A 91 4.65 -7.18 13.77
N LEU A 92 3.66 -6.74 13.00
CA LEU A 92 3.20 -5.37 12.99
C LEU A 92 2.39 -5.10 14.26
N VAL A 93 2.86 -4.15 15.07
CA VAL A 93 2.25 -3.73 16.32
C VAL A 93 1.67 -2.33 16.15
N ILE A 94 0.35 -2.23 16.29
CA ILE A 94 -0.37 -0.97 16.37
C ILE A 94 -0.77 -0.80 17.83
N ASP A 95 -0.10 0.11 18.53
CA ASP A 95 -0.29 0.35 19.95
C ASP A 95 -1.05 1.66 20.22
N GLY A 96 -1.62 1.77 21.42
CA GLY A 96 -2.34 2.95 21.86
C GLY A 96 -3.64 3.19 21.09
N ILE A 97 -4.29 2.13 20.59
CA ILE A 97 -5.57 2.23 19.92
C ILE A 97 -6.63 2.59 20.96
N GLN A 98 -7.22 3.78 20.85
CA GLN A 98 -8.20 4.29 21.79
C GLN A 98 -9.52 4.61 21.09
N PHE A 99 -10.62 4.03 21.57
CA PHE A 99 -11.97 4.28 21.07
C PHE A 99 -13.03 3.99 22.14
N ASP A 100 -14.24 4.48 21.90
CA ASP A 100 -15.38 4.27 22.79
C ASP A 100 -16.10 2.93 22.52
N ARG A 101 -16.31 2.15 23.58
CA ARG A 101 -16.97 0.82 23.54
C ARG A 101 -18.37 0.85 22.94
N ASN A 102 -19.03 2.00 23.01
CA ASN A 102 -20.42 2.16 22.60
C ASN A 102 -20.62 2.24 21.10
N PHE A 103 -19.56 2.55 20.34
CA PHE A 103 -19.65 2.71 18.90
C PHE A 103 -19.04 1.51 18.18
N PRO A 104 -19.67 1.05 17.09
CA PRO A 104 -19.06 0.05 16.25
C PRO A 104 -17.86 0.68 15.55
N VAL A 105 -16.69 0.09 15.77
CA VAL A 105 -15.45 0.53 15.15
C VAL A 105 -14.96 -0.60 14.25
N LYS A 106 -14.60 -0.26 13.02
CA LYS A 106 -13.90 -1.17 12.14
C LYS A 106 -12.88 -0.40 11.33
N PHE A 107 -11.64 -0.85 11.34
CA PHE A 107 -10.65 -0.44 10.36
C PHE A 107 -9.85 -1.64 9.88
N ASP A 108 -9.49 -1.56 8.62
CA ASP A 108 -8.71 -2.57 7.90
C ASP A 108 -7.26 -2.08 7.80
N VAL A 109 -6.31 -3.01 7.81
CA VAL A 109 -4.88 -2.74 7.77
C VAL A 109 -4.30 -3.40 6.53
N TYR A 110 -3.60 -2.60 5.74
CA TYR A 110 -2.95 -3.02 4.51
C TYR A 110 -1.45 -2.76 4.59
N VAL A 111 -0.67 -3.60 3.93
CA VAL A 111 0.79 -3.49 3.83
C VAL A 111 1.17 -3.39 2.37
N ASN A 112 1.99 -2.40 2.04
CA ASN A 112 2.47 -2.06 0.71
C ASN A 112 1.40 -1.65 -0.31
N ASP A 113 0.20 -1.28 0.14
CA ASP A 113 -0.86 -0.70 -0.68
C ASP A 113 -1.12 0.75 -0.25
N ASP A 114 -1.22 1.67 -1.20
CA ASP A 114 -1.60 3.06 -0.94
C ASP A 114 -3.13 3.24 -0.83
N CYS A 115 -3.91 2.16 -1.06
CA CYS A 115 -5.37 2.13 -1.05
C CYS A 115 -6.00 3.30 -1.83
N SER A 116 -5.33 3.76 -2.89
CA SER A 116 -5.78 4.90 -3.70
C SER A 116 -7.17 4.68 -4.34
N ASP A 117 -7.63 3.44 -4.42
CA ASP A 117 -8.92 3.01 -4.96
C ASP A 117 -9.99 2.65 -3.90
N GLY A 118 -9.74 2.88 -2.61
CA GLY A 118 -10.70 2.63 -1.52
C GLY A 118 -10.50 1.31 -0.76
N GLY A 119 -9.34 0.69 -0.96
CA GLY A 119 -8.89 -0.50 -0.25
C GLY A 119 -9.30 -1.76 -1.01
N SER A 120 -8.30 -2.47 -1.52
CA SER A 120 -8.50 -3.77 -2.14
C SER A 120 -9.17 -4.70 -1.13
N GLY A 121 -10.15 -5.52 -1.54
CA GLY A 121 -10.95 -6.31 -0.60
C GLY A 121 -10.12 -7.27 0.26
N PRO A 122 -10.74 -8.06 1.15
CA PRO A 122 -10.03 -9.04 1.99
C PRO A 122 -9.30 -10.16 1.21
N THR A 123 -9.47 -10.20 -0.12
CA THR A 123 -8.76 -11.11 -1.03
C THR A 123 -7.44 -10.53 -1.54
N ALA A 124 -7.14 -9.26 -1.23
CA ALA A 124 -5.88 -8.63 -1.58
C ALA A 124 -4.72 -9.31 -0.86
N ALA A 125 -3.63 -9.57 -1.58
CA ALA A 125 -2.40 -10.08 -0.98
C ALA A 125 -1.78 -9.09 0.02
N GLU A 126 -2.18 -7.81 -0.02
CA GLU A 126 -1.71 -6.74 0.85
C GLU A 126 -2.49 -6.64 2.18
N PHE A 127 -3.62 -7.35 2.31
CA PHE A 127 -4.46 -7.27 3.50
C PHE A 127 -3.83 -8.00 4.69
N ALA A 128 -3.43 -7.25 5.72
CA ALA A 128 -2.80 -7.80 6.93
C ALA A 128 -3.82 -8.19 8.00
N GLY A 129 -4.94 -7.46 8.11
CA GLY A 129 -5.95 -7.76 9.11
C GLY A 129 -6.95 -6.63 9.35
N SER A 130 -7.85 -6.83 10.30
CA SER A 130 -8.84 -5.81 10.69
C SER A 130 -9.03 -5.78 12.20
N LEU A 131 -9.24 -4.58 12.74
CA LEU A 131 -9.74 -4.41 14.09
C LEU A 131 -11.24 -4.18 14.03
N VAL A 132 -12.00 -4.96 14.81
CA VAL A 132 -13.45 -4.78 14.92
C VAL A 132 -13.84 -4.67 16.39
N ASN A 133 -14.53 -3.58 16.74
CA ASN A 133 -15.24 -3.44 18.00
C ASN A 133 -16.73 -3.62 17.77
N VAL A 134 -17.32 -4.54 18.52
CA VAL A 134 -18.77 -4.70 18.61
C VAL A 134 -19.25 -3.96 19.86
N PRO A 135 -20.25 -3.06 19.75
CA PRO A 135 -20.80 -2.35 20.91
C PRO A 135 -21.26 -3.29 22.01
N HIS A 136 -20.75 -3.12 23.23
CA HIS A 136 -21.14 -3.94 24.38
C HIS A 136 -21.34 -3.12 25.67
N GLY A 137 -22.18 -3.65 26.55
CA GLY A 137 -23.08 -2.95 27.48
C GLY A 137 -22.49 -2.16 28.67
N ARG A 138 -21.27 -1.62 28.61
CA ARG A 138 -20.81 -0.63 29.59
C ARG A 138 -20.14 0.54 28.89
N ARG A 139 -20.54 1.76 29.29
CA ARG A 139 -19.91 3.00 28.82
C ARG A 139 -18.46 3.05 29.27
N GLY A 140 -17.58 3.41 28.35
CA GLY A 140 -16.17 3.64 28.65
C GLY A 140 -15.31 3.55 27.41
N THR A 141 -14.14 4.16 27.50
CA THR A 141 -13.12 4.11 26.47
C THR A 141 -12.27 2.84 26.66
N ILE A 142 -11.91 2.15 25.58
CA ILE A 142 -10.92 1.06 25.60
C ILE A 142 -9.58 1.62 25.11
N LYS A 143 -8.50 1.12 25.69
CA LYS A 143 -7.18 1.17 25.08
C LYS A 143 -6.81 -0.27 24.73
N THR A 144 -6.49 -0.53 23.46
CA THR A 144 -6.12 -1.85 22.95
C THR A 144 -4.88 -1.74 22.08
N CYS A 145 -4.27 -2.88 21.80
CA CYS A 145 -3.23 -3.02 20.79
C CYS A 145 -3.65 -4.08 19.78
N LEU A 146 -3.22 -3.92 18.53
CA LEU A 146 -3.39 -4.91 17.46
C LEU A 146 -2.00 -5.41 17.06
N ARG A 147 -1.87 -6.74 16.96
CA ARG A 147 -0.64 -7.42 16.58
C ARG A 147 -0.95 -8.31 15.39
N LEU A 148 -0.28 -8.08 14.28
CA LEU A 148 -0.50 -8.81 13.03
C LEU A 148 0.82 -9.45 12.61
N ALA A 149 0.81 -10.77 12.47
CA ALA A 149 1.89 -11.52 11.84
C ALA A 149 1.95 -11.17 10.36
N ILE A 150 3.11 -10.67 9.89
CA ILE A 150 3.28 -10.19 8.51
C ILE A 150 4.37 -10.97 7.75
N THR A 151 5.04 -11.96 8.34
CA THR A 151 6.11 -12.71 7.64
C THR A 151 5.60 -13.31 6.31
N ASP A 152 4.49 -14.04 6.35
CA ASP A 152 3.87 -14.64 5.17
C ASP A 152 3.36 -13.59 4.16
N LEU A 153 2.89 -12.45 4.68
CA LEU A 153 2.36 -11.34 3.88
C LEU A 153 3.47 -10.66 3.07
N LEU A 154 4.64 -10.47 3.69
CA LEU A 154 5.79 -9.88 3.01
C LEU A 154 6.33 -10.78 1.89
N GLU A 155 6.25 -12.11 2.06
CA GLU A 155 6.60 -13.05 1.01
C GLU A 155 5.60 -13.03 -0.15
N SER A 156 4.30 -12.96 0.15
CA SER A 156 3.25 -12.98 -0.87
C SER A 156 3.23 -11.71 -1.72
N VAL A 157 3.49 -10.55 -1.10
CA VAL A 157 3.60 -9.25 -1.76
C VAL A 157 4.98 -9.07 -2.43
N GLY A 158 5.99 -9.83 -2.02
CA GLY A 158 7.36 -9.72 -2.54
C GLY A 158 8.15 -8.53 -1.97
N ALA A 159 7.77 -8.04 -0.78
CA ALA A 159 8.37 -6.91 -0.08
C ALA A 159 9.43 -7.34 0.96
N ASP A 160 9.93 -8.58 0.88
CA ASP A 160 10.91 -9.11 1.84
C ASP A 160 12.30 -8.45 1.75
N ASP A 161 12.64 -7.90 0.59
CA ASP A 161 13.91 -7.19 0.36
C ASP A 161 13.85 -5.70 0.74
N ASP A 162 12.65 -5.16 1.03
CA ASP A 162 12.45 -3.74 1.29
C ASP A 162 12.83 -3.33 2.73
N ASP A 163 13.45 -2.16 2.84
CA ASP A 163 13.92 -1.55 4.08
C ASP A 163 12.78 -1.07 4.99
N SER A 164 11.67 -0.72 4.36
CA SER A 164 10.51 -0.10 4.98
C SER A 164 9.27 -0.49 4.24
N VAL A 165 8.16 -0.63 4.96
CA VAL A 165 6.87 -1.00 4.40
C VAL A 165 5.87 0.12 4.60
N LEU A 166 5.01 0.33 3.60
CA LEU A 166 3.90 1.26 3.72
C LEU A 166 2.76 0.54 4.44
N VAL A 167 2.37 1.02 5.61
CA VAL A 167 1.22 0.52 6.35
C VAL A 167 0.07 1.48 6.18
N THR A 168 -1.05 1.00 5.65
CA THR A 168 -2.23 1.81 5.38
C THR A 168 -3.39 1.37 6.25
N LEU A 169 -3.94 2.31 7.02
CA LEU A 169 -5.08 2.12 7.90
C LEU A 169 -6.32 2.71 7.23
N VAL A 170 -7.30 1.86 6.94
CA VAL A 170 -8.55 2.26 6.26
C VAL A 170 -9.72 2.14 7.25
N PRO A 171 -10.21 3.25 7.82
CA PRO A 171 -11.39 3.19 8.67
C PRO A 171 -12.65 2.92 7.83
N LYS A 172 -13.37 1.85 8.15
CA LYS A 172 -14.66 1.49 7.52
C LYS A 172 -15.85 1.93 8.37
N SER A 173 -15.74 1.82 9.69
CA SER A 173 -16.79 2.20 10.65
C SER A 173 -16.17 2.90 11.85
N GLY A 174 -16.87 3.93 12.38
CA GLY A 174 -16.35 4.72 13.50
C GLY A 174 -15.26 5.71 13.11
N VAL A 175 -15.36 6.28 11.90
CA VAL A 175 -14.45 7.30 11.37
C VAL A 175 -14.35 8.48 12.34
N GLY A 176 -13.12 8.89 12.68
CA GLY A 176 -12.82 9.98 13.60
C GLY A 176 -12.96 9.65 15.10
N LEU A 177 -13.45 8.44 15.44
CA LEU A 177 -13.63 8.00 16.83
C LEU A 177 -12.46 7.14 17.36
N VAL A 178 -11.51 6.81 16.48
CA VAL A 178 -10.35 5.99 16.80
C VAL A 178 -9.09 6.86 16.79
N SER A 179 -8.32 6.75 17.87
CA SER A 179 -6.98 7.31 17.98
C SER A 179 -5.97 6.17 17.95
N VAL A 180 -4.88 6.31 17.20
CA VAL A 180 -3.75 5.37 17.15
C VAL A 180 -2.54 6.05 17.77
N GLY A 181 -1.87 5.36 18.70
CA GLY A 181 -0.76 5.93 19.47
C GLY A 181 0.61 5.60 18.91
N ASN A 182 0.84 4.43 18.35
CA ASN A 182 2.10 4.07 17.73
C ASN A 182 1.91 2.96 16.70
N ILE A 183 2.80 2.90 15.71
CA ILE A 183 2.87 1.82 14.72
C ILE A 183 4.34 1.44 14.59
N GLY A 184 4.65 0.17 14.81
CA GLY A 184 6.01 -0.36 14.69
C GLY A 184 6.01 -1.83 14.31
N ILE A 185 7.18 -2.34 13.91
CA ILE A 185 7.36 -3.76 13.61
C ILE A 185 8.37 -4.32 14.61
N GLU A 186 8.00 -5.43 15.24
CA GLU A 186 8.83 -6.13 16.22
C GLU A 186 9.10 -7.56 15.76
N LEU A 187 10.26 -8.10 16.13
CA LEU A 187 10.59 -9.51 15.94
C LEU A 187 10.19 -10.26 17.21
N LEU A 188 9.37 -11.31 17.06
CA LEU A 188 9.00 -12.19 18.15
C LEU A 188 9.63 -13.57 17.96
N SER A 189 10.45 -13.98 18.92
CA SER A 189 11.03 -15.33 19.03
C SER A 189 10.10 -16.30 19.76
#